data_AF-A0A164Z2Q9-F1
#
_entry.id   AF-A0A164Z2Q9-F1
#
_cell.length_a   1.000
_cell.length_b   1.000
_cell.length_c   1.000
_cell.angle_alpha   90.00
_cell.angle_beta   90.00
_cell.angle_gamma   90.00
#
_symmetry.space_group_name_H-M   'P 1'
#
loop_
_entity.id
_entity.type
_entity.pdbx_description
1 polymer ?
#
loop_
_entity_poly.entity_id
_entity_poly.type
_entity_poly.pdbx_seq_one_letter_code
_entity_poly.pdbx_strand_id
1 'polypeptide(L)'
;MAAGPSRRRSNPAKGELSDDQVNSIYEAFLVFDAEKTGKIASQNLKLAMRALGFEPRREEIKKIISDCVKDESDSITLEQFVSLMSEKIADKGAKEEIFKAFCLFDDDNTGKITFKNLKRVA
;
A
#
# COMPACT_ATOMS: atom_id res chain seq x y z
N MET A 1 4.25 20.80 35.34
CA MET A 1 4.28 20.85 33.87
C MET A 1 4.21 19.42 33.35
N ALA A 2 3.09 19.04 32.73
CA ALA A 2 2.87 17.69 32.22
C ALA A 2 3.45 17.56 30.80
N ALA A 3 4.41 16.66 30.62
CA ALA A 3 4.83 16.19 29.30
C ALA A 3 4.47 14.70 29.23
N GLY A 4 3.29 14.40 28.68
CA GLY A 4 2.88 13.02 28.41
C GLY A 4 3.78 12.41 27.32
N PRO A 5 4.09 11.11 27.40
CA PRO A 5 4.89 10.47 26.38
C PRO A 5 4.09 10.44 25.07
N SER A 6 4.64 11.08 24.04
CA SER A 6 4.11 11.01 22.68
C SER A 6 4.27 9.56 22.20
N ARG A 7 3.21 8.76 22.40
CA ARG A 7 3.09 7.41 21.84
C ARG A 7 3.06 7.56 20.32
N ARG A 8 4.25 7.53 19.70
CA ARG A 8 4.39 7.16 18.29
C ARG A 8 3.67 5.82 18.18
N ARG A 9 2.50 5.83 17.55
CA ARG A 9 1.80 4.61 17.14
C ARG A 9 2.71 3.92 16.14
N SER A 10 3.59 3.05 16.63
CA SER A 10 4.14 1.96 15.83
C SER A 10 2.95 1.06 15.49
N ASN A 11 2.38 1.29 14.32
CA ASN A 11 1.36 0.43 13.75
C ASN A 11 1.99 -0.96 13.54
N PRO A 12 1.57 -2.02 14.25
CA PRO A 12 2.08 -3.36 14.04
C PRO A 12 1.21 -4.00 12.95
N ALA A 13 1.40 -3.56 11.71
CA ALA A 13 0.75 -4.15 10.54
C ALA A 13 1.77 -4.35 9.41
N LYS A 14 2.97 -4.86 9.76
CA LYS A 14 3.74 -5.64 8.80
C LYS A 14 2.97 -6.96 8.61
N GLY A 15 1.89 -6.91 7.85
CA GLY A 15 1.39 -8.11 7.19
C GLY A 15 2.51 -8.55 6.25
N GLU A 16 3.08 -9.72 6.50
CA GLU A 16 3.94 -10.35 5.52
C GLU A 16 3.13 -10.47 4.23
N LEU A 17 3.64 -9.91 3.14
CA LEU A 17 3.03 -10.09 1.83
C LEU A 17 2.98 -11.59 1.53
N SER A 18 1.88 -12.05 0.95
CA SER A 18 1.83 -13.43 0.46
C SER A 18 2.81 -13.60 -0.71
N ASP A 19 3.25 -14.84 -0.93
CA ASP A 19 4.13 -15.17 -2.07
C ASP A 19 3.54 -14.70 -3.41
N ASP A 20 2.21 -14.77 -3.56
CA ASP A 20 1.50 -14.27 -4.75
C ASP A 20 1.60 -12.75 -4.91
N GLN A 21 1.53 -11.99 -3.82
CA GLN A 21 1.67 -10.53 -3.84
C GLN A 21 3.10 -10.13 -4.17
N VAL A 22 4.07 -10.82 -3.56
CA VAL A 22 5.49 -10.64 -3.87
C VAL A 22 5.74 -10.94 -5.34
N ASN A 23 5.29 -12.09 -5.85
CA ASN A 23 5.43 -12.46 -7.25
C ASN A 23 4.78 -11.43 -8.19
N SER A 24 3.57 -10.95 -7.88
CA SER A 24 2.91 -9.91 -8.68
C SER A 24 3.76 -8.64 -8.78
N ILE A 25 4.38 -8.21 -7.66
CA ILE A 25 5.29 -7.05 -7.64
C ILE A 25 6.51 -7.30 -8.53
N TYR A 26 7.12 -8.48 -8.46
CA TYR A 26 8.26 -8.86 -9.30
C TYR A 26 7.90 -8.89 -10.79
N GLU A 27 6.77 -9.49 -11.15
CA GLU A 27 6.30 -9.55 -12.53
C GLU A 27 6.05 -8.15 -13.08
N ALA A 28 5.35 -7.31 -12.33
CA ALA A 28 5.15 -5.93 -12.74
C ALA A 28 6.47 -5.18 -12.90
N PHE A 29 7.45 -5.37 -12.01
CA PHE A 29 8.77 -4.77 -12.16
C PHE A 29 9.45 -5.22 -13.46
N LEU A 30 9.44 -6.52 -13.76
CA LEU A 30 10.03 -7.11 -14.96
C LEU A 30 9.40 -6.59 -16.26
N VAL A 31 8.11 -6.24 -16.26
CA VAL A 31 7.45 -5.62 -17.43
C VAL A 31 8.08 -4.27 -17.76
N PHE A 32 8.52 -3.51 -16.76
CA PHE A 32 9.10 -2.17 -16.96
C PHE A 32 10.63 -2.14 -16.98
N ASP A 33 11.28 -3.17 -16.43
CA ASP A 33 12.73 -3.40 -16.52
C ASP A 33 13.05 -4.49 -17.55
N ALA A 34 12.62 -4.27 -18.80
CA ALA A 34 12.83 -5.23 -19.90
C ALA A 34 14.31 -5.54 -20.16
N GLU A 35 15.19 -4.58 -19.86
CA GLU A 35 16.64 -4.70 -20.01
C GLU A 35 17.32 -5.36 -18.80
N LYS A 36 16.55 -5.74 -17.75
CA LYS A 36 17.05 -6.33 -16.50
C LYS A 36 18.17 -5.50 -15.87
N THR A 37 18.04 -4.18 -15.96
CA THR A 37 18.97 -3.21 -15.38
C THR A 37 18.90 -3.19 -13.85
N GLY A 38 17.86 -3.81 -13.27
CA GLY A 38 17.54 -3.78 -11.84
C GLY A 38 16.91 -2.45 -11.41
N LYS A 39 16.54 -1.58 -12.37
CA LYS A 39 16.05 -0.23 -12.13
C LYS A 39 14.94 0.14 -13.10
N ILE A 40 13.92 0.83 -12.62
CA ILE A 40 12.87 1.44 -13.46
C ILE A 40 13.00 2.95 -13.43
N ALA A 41 12.81 3.62 -14.58
CA ALA A 41 12.80 5.08 -14.60
C ALA A 41 11.63 5.61 -13.73
N SER A 42 11.87 6.71 -13.01
CA SER A 42 10.84 7.37 -12.18
C SER A 42 9.58 7.75 -12.98
N GLN A 43 9.74 8.03 -14.27
CA GLN A 43 8.65 8.29 -15.21
C GLN A 43 7.78 7.04 -15.48
N ASN A 44 8.39 5.85 -15.44
CA ASN A 44 7.71 4.56 -15.66
C ASN A 44 7.07 4.01 -14.40
N LEU A 45 7.41 4.53 -13.22
CA LEU A 45 6.80 4.13 -11.94
C LEU A 45 5.28 4.18 -11.98
N LYS A 46 4.70 5.23 -12.59
CA LYS A 46 3.24 5.36 -12.70
C LYS A 46 2.61 4.21 -13.49
N LEU A 47 3.29 3.77 -14.55
CA LEU A 47 2.84 2.65 -15.38
C LEU A 47 3.01 1.33 -14.63
N ALA A 48 4.13 1.15 -13.91
CA ALA A 48 4.38 0.00 -13.04
C ALA A 48 3.32 -0.18 -11.96
N MET A 49 2.95 0.91 -11.28
CA MET A 49 1.88 0.88 -10.29
C MET A 49 0.52 0.55 -10.91
N ARG A 50 0.25 1.00 -12.15
CA ARG A 50 -0.97 0.66 -12.88
C ARG A 50 -1.02 -0.81 -13.30
N ALA A 51 0.11 -1.40 -13.67
CA ALA A 51 0.19 -2.84 -13.96
C ALA A 51 -0.16 -3.69 -12.72
N LEU A 52 0.12 -3.18 -11.52
CA LEU A 52 -0.28 -3.78 -10.24
C LEU A 52 -1.73 -3.46 -9.82
N GLY A 53 -2.51 -2.81 -10.69
CA GLY A 53 -3.89 -2.45 -10.39
C GLY A 53 -4.05 -1.25 -9.44
N PHE A 54 -3.00 -0.44 -9.26
CA PHE A 54 -3.08 0.82 -8.52
C PHE A 54 -3.20 2.00 -9.49
N GLU A 55 -4.03 2.99 -9.14
CA GLU A 55 -4.15 4.23 -9.90
C GLU A 55 -3.62 5.43 -9.10
N PRO A 56 -2.29 5.57 -8.95
CA PRO A 56 -1.71 6.66 -8.21
C PRO A 56 -1.93 8.00 -8.93
N ARG A 57 -2.23 9.04 -8.15
CA ARG A 57 -2.35 10.41 -8.67
C ARG A 57 -0.97 11.01 -8.96
N ARG A 58 -0.93 12.04 -9.80
CA ARG A 58 0.34 12.69 -10.17
C ARG A 58 1.09 13.25 -8.96
N GLU A 59 0.38 13.79 -7.99
CA GLU A 59 0.93 14.29 -6.72
C GLU A 59 1.53 13.17 -5.87
N GLU A 60 0.86 12.02 -5.83
CA GLU A 60 1.29 10.86 -5.08
C GLU A 60 2.55 10.24 -5.69
N ILE A 61 2.61 10.14 -7.02
CA ILE A 61 3.84 9.75 -7.73
C ILE A 61 4.99 10.69 -7.41
N LYS A 62 4.77 12.02 -7.43
CA LYS A 62 5.81 12.99 -7.07
C LYS A 62 6.30 12.80 -5.63
N LYS A 63 5.39 12.55 -4.70
CA LYS A 63 5.73 12.32 -3.29
C LYS A 63 6.54 11.04 -3.13
N ILE A 64 6.11 9.96 -3.77
CA ILE A 64 6.81 8.68 -3.81
C ILE A 64 8.23 8.84 -4.37
N ILE A 65 8.36 9.52 -5.51
CA ILE A 65 9.67 9.80 -6.11
C ILE A 65 10.50 10.62 -5.12
N SER A 66 9.95 11.68 -4.52
CA SER A 66 10.69 12.49 -3.54
C SER A 66 11.10 11.73 -2.27
N ASP A 67 10.36 10.70 -1.86
CA ASP A 67 10.67 9.89 -0.67
C ASP A 67 11.67 8.76 -0.99
N CYS A 68 11.58 8.13 -2.17
CA CYS A 68 12.44 7.02 -2.60
C CYS A 68 13.72 7.48 -3.32
N VAL A 69 13.62 8.49 -4.19
CA VAL A 69 14.71 9.08 -4.97
C VAL A 69 15.32 10.24 -4.18
N LYS A 70 15.90 9.92 -3.01
CA LYS A 70 16.66 10.89 -2.21
C LYS A 70 18.10 11.05 -2.69
N ASP A 71 18.67 9.97 -3.21
CA ASP A 71 19.86 10.04 -4.05
C ASP A 71 19.43 10.55 -5.43
N GLU A 72 20.23 11.37 -6.10
CA GLU A 72 20.00 11.95 -7.45
C GLU A 72 19.92 10.90 -8.58
N SER A 73 19.29 9.76 -8.33
CA SER A 73 19.05 8.71 -9.29
C SER A 73 17.64 8.84 -9.82
N ASP A 74 17.46 9.24 -11.08
CA ASP A 74 16.15 9.30 -11.76
C ASP A 74 15.47 7.92 -11.95
N SER A 75 15.92 6.90 -11.22
CA SER A 75 15.52 5.52 -11.31
C SER A 75 15.26 4.91 -9.93
N ILE A 76 14.31 3.99 -9.88
CA ILE A 76 13.87 3.28 -8.68
C ILE A 76 14.39 1.85 -8.80
N THR A 77 15.11 1.37 -7.79
CA THR A 77 15.60 0.00 -7.77
C THR A 77 14.49 -0.98 -7.43
N LEU A 78 14.69 -2.26 -7.76
CA LEU A 78 13.77 -3.34 -7.37
C LEU A 78 13.47 -3.34 -5.87
N GLU A 79 14.49 -3.19 -5.01
CA GLU A 79 14.31 -3.17 -3.55
C GLU A 79 13.41 -2.01 -3.10
N GLN A 80 13.59 -0.82 -3.68
CA GLN A 80 12.76 0.35 -3.40
C GLN A 80 11.33 0.14 -3.87
N PHE A 81 11.16 -0.43 -5.07
CA PHE A 81 9.85 -0.73 -5.64
C PHE A 81 9.09 -1.77 -4.80
N VAL A 82 9.77 -2.84 -4.39
CA VAL A 82 9.20 -3.87 -3.50
C VAL A 82 8.80 -3.26 -2.17
N SER A 83 9.68 -2.51 -1.52
CA SER A 83 9.37 -1.85 -0.24
C SER A 83 8.15 -0.94 -0.35
N LEU A 84 8.08 -0.12 -1.40
CA LEU A 84 6.98 0.79 -1.64
C LEU A 84 5.65 0.07 -1.94
N MET A 85 5.68 -0.93 -2.82
CA MET A 85 4.49 -1.69 -3.17
C MET A 85 4.03 -2.54 -2.00
N SER A 86 4.94 -3.04 -1.17
CA SER A 86 4.60 -3.76 0.07
C SER A 86 3.81 -2.88 1.03
N GLU A 87 4.27 -1.66 1.27
CA GLU A 87 3.56 -0.72 2.14
C GLU A 87 2.17 -0.37 1.58
N LYS A 88 2.07 -0.17 0.26
CA LYS A 88 0.78 0.12 -0.39
C LYS A 88 -0.19 -1.04 -0.40
N ILE A 89 0.30 -2.25 -0.61
CA ILE A 89 -0.52 -3.46 -0.57
C ILE A 89 -0.99 -3.73 0.86
N ALA A 90 -0.11 -3.54 1.86
CA ALA A 90 -0.48 -3.67 3.26
C ALA A 90 -1.54 -2.63 3.68
N ASP A 91 -1.41 -1.37 3.26
CA ASP A 91 -2.40 -0.31 3.55
C ASP A 91 -3.76 -0.61 2.89
N LYS A 92 -3.74 -1.05 1.62
CA LYS A 92 -4.95 -1.45 0.89
C LYS A 92 -5.60 -2.69 1.54
N GLY A 93 -4.81 -3.70 1.90
CA GLY A 93 -5.27 -4.91 2.58
C GLY A 93 -5.91 -4.61 3.94
N ALA A 94 -5.25 -3.80 4.77
CA ALA A 94 -5.78 -3.38 6.06
C ALA A 94 -7.11 -2.61 5.91
N LYS A 95 -7.21 -1.71 4.93
CA LYS A 95 -8.46 -1.00 4.64
C LYS A 95 -9.57 -1.96 4.18
N GLU A 96 -9.22 -2.96 3.38
CA GLU A 96 -10.18 -3.94 2.87
C GLU A 96 -10.66 -4.91 3.97
N GLU A 97 -9.77 -5.33 4.88
CA GLU A 97 -10.15 -6.13 6.05
C GLU A 97 -11.05 -5.36 7.01
N ILE A 98 -10.74 -4.08 7.27
CA ILE A 98 -11.60 -3.22 8.09
C ILE A 98 -12.97 -3.05 7.42
N PHE A 99 -13.02 -2.92 6.09
CA PHE A 99 -14.29 -2.80 5.37
C PHE A 99 -15.07 -4.12 5.37
N LYS A 100 -14.41 -5.27 5.20
CA LYS A 100 -15.04 -6.60 5.33
C LYS A 100 -15.58 -6.83 6.74
N ALA A 101 -14.81 -6.47 7.77
CA ALA A 101 -15.28 -6.49 9.14
C ALA A 101 -16.48 -5.55 9.32
N PHE A 102 -16.43 -4.35 8.75
CA PHE A 102 -17.55 -3.41 8.79
C PHE A 102 -18.81 -3.98 8.15
N CYS A 103 -18.71 -4.61 6.98
CA CYS A 103 -19.83 -5.29 6.33
C CYS A 103 -20.35 -6.50 7.11
N LEU A 104 -19.50 -7.21 7.87
CA LEU A 104 -19.98 -8.26 8.77
C LEU A 104 -20.86 -7.71 9.88
N PHE A 105 -20.58 -6.49 10.34
CA PHE A 105 -21.38 -5.82 11.36
C PHE A 105 -22.62 -5.14 10.77
N ASP A 106 -22.49 -4.37 9.69
CA ASP A 106 -23.58 -3.59 9.05
C ASP A 106 -24.52 -4.47 8.21
N ASP A 107 -25.28 -5.34 8.87
CA ASP A 107 -26.17 -6.33 8.24
C ASP A 107 -27.34 -5.72 7.44
N ASP A 108 -27.68 -4.46 7.71
CA ASP A 108 -28.70 -3.69 7.00
C ASP A 108 -28.14 -2.78 5.90
N ASN A 109 -26.84 -2.87 5.58
CA ASN A 109 -26.14 -2.11 4.54
C ASN A 109 -26.36 -0.59 4.63
N THR A 110 -26.49 -0.07 5.85
CA THR A 110 -26.74 1.36 6.06
C THR A 110 -25.49 2.22 5.90
N GLY A 111 -24.32 1.58 5.77
CA GLY A 111 -23.01 2.20 5.81
C GLY A 111 -22.61 2.63 7.22
N LYS A 112 -23.31 2.17 8.26
CA LYS A 112 -23.11 2.57 9.67
C LYS A 112 -23.35 1.38 10.60
N ILE A 113 -22.38 1.07 11.46
CA ILE A 113 -22.60 0.10 12.53
C ILE A 113 -23.40 0.77 13.66
N THR A 114 -24.65 0.37 13.82
CA THR A 114 -25.53 0.79 14.91
C THR A 114 -25.53 -0.22 16.07
N PHE A 115 -26.08 0.18 17.23
CA PHE A 115 -26.21 -0.72 18.38
C PHE A 115 -27.08 -1.96 18.09
N LYS A 116 -28.03 -1.85 17.13
CA LYS A 116 -28.83 -3.00 16.68
C LYS A 116 -27.98 -4.00 15.89
N ASN A 117 -27.08 -3.51 15.05
CA ASN A 117 -26.16 -4.32 14.25
C ASN A 117 -25.20 -5.11 15.17
N LEU A 118 -24.61 -4.45 16.17
CA LEU A 118 -23.73 -5.10 17.17
C LEU A 118 -24.44 -6.18 17.98
N LYS A 119 -25.72 -6.00 18.30
CA LYS A 119 -26.52 -7.00 19.05
C LYS A 119 -26.88 -8.24 18.22
N ARG A 120 -26.87 -8.15 16.88
CA ARG A 120 -27.16 -9.28 15.98
C ARG A 120 -25.95 -10.16 15.67
N VAL A 121 -24.75 -9.61 15.81
CA VAL A 121 -23.48 -10.27 15.50
C VAL A 121 -22.83 -10.94 16.74
N ALA A 122 -23.39 -10.72 17.94
CA ALA A 122 -22.96 -11.34 19.21
C ALA A 122 -23.87 -12.51 19.62
#